data_AF-A0A7L0BD60-F1
#
_entry.id   AF-A0A7L0BD60-F1
#
_cell.length_a   1.000
_cell.length_b   1.000
_cell.length_c   1.000
_cell.angle_alpha   90.00
_cell.angle_beta   90.00
_cell.angle_gamma   90.00
#
_symmetry.space_group_name_H-M   'P 1'
#
loop_
_entity.id
_entity.type
_entity.pdbx_description
1 polymer ?
#
loop_
_entity_poly.entity_id
_entity_poly.type
_entity_poly.pdbx_seq_one_letter_code
_entity_poly.pdbx_strand_id
1 'polypeptide(L)'
;LNDNPSLYKITLSGTMKSPKINFDPPFLMLMPVPLDVKTETAISIIPEDYLRQSRIQVELPELELDDGDRIYPLSVQFPEGQDIALSSDGTNEELICHISFRSSRPMSFLGNMFFIDEEEN
;
A
#
# COMPACT_ATOMS: atom_id res chain seq x y z
N LEU A 1 55.23 9.00 35.39
CA LEU A 1 53.98 8.43 34.84
C LEU A 1 52.90 9.48 35.02
N ASN A 2 52.47 10.15 33.95
CA ASN A 2 51.28 11.00 33.97
C ASN A 2 50.24 10.28 33.12
N ASP A 3 49.35 9.54 33.78
CA ASP A 3 48.15 8.97 33.17
C ASP A 3 47.15 10.09 32.94
N ASN A 4 47.07 10.58 31.70
CA ASN A 4 46.04 11.51 31.28
C ASN A 4 45.29 10.82 30.13
N PRO A 5 44.16 10.12 30.40
CA PRO A 5 43.40 9.48 29.35
C PRO A 5 42.73 10.58 28.54
N SER A 6 43.27 10.89 27.38
CA SER A 6 42.69 11.81 26.41
C SER A 6 41.22 11.44 26.19
N LEU A 7 40.30 12.33 26.58
CA LEU A 7 38.86 12.15 26.44
C LEU A 7 38.50 12.16 24.94
N TYR A 8 38.33 10.99 24.35
CA TYR A 8 37.84 10.88 22.97
C TYR A 8 36.33 11.10 22.96
N LYS A 9 35.88 12.23 22.40
CA LYS A 9 34.46 12.50 22.17
C LYS A 9 34.07 12.00 20.78
N ILE A 10 33.39 10.87 20.72
CA ILE A 10 32.78 10.38 19.49
C ILE A 10 31.40 11.03 19.37
N THR A 11 31.13 11.67 18.24
CA THR A 11 29.81 12.23 17.92
C THR A 11 29.25 11.47 16.73
N LEU A 12 28.09 10.85 16.91
CA LEU A 12 27.37 10.14 15.85
C LEU A 12 26.12 10.95 15.50
N SER A 13 25.85 11.10 14.22
CA SER A 13 24.65 11.71 13.67
C SER A 13 24.10 10.82 12.57
N GLY A 14 22.78 10.73 12.45
CA GLY A 14 22.10 10.06 11.36
C GLY A 14 20.80 10.76 10.99
N THR A 15 20.31 10.49 9.79
CA THR A 15 19.01 10.97 9.31
C THR A 15 18.08 9.77 9.24
N MET A 16 16.95 9.84 9.93
CA MET A 16 15.89 8.84 9.80
C MET A 16 14.97 9.26 8.66
N LYS A 17 14.73 8.36 7.72
CA LYS A 17 13.72 8.56 6.68
C LYS A 17 12.37 8.07 7.19
N SER A 18 11.30 8.71 6.76
CA SER A 18 9.93 8.27 7.06
C SER A 18 9.56 7.12 6.12
N PRO A 19 8.90 6.07 6.62
CA PRO A 19 8.31 5.04 5.77
C PRO A 19 7.37 5.64 4.72
N LYS A 20 7.32 5.04 3.54
CA LYS A 20 6.46 5.47 2.43
C LYS A 20 5.99 4.29 1.60
N ILE A 21 4.79 4.40 1.05
CA ILE A 21 4.24 3.42 0.12
C ILE A 21 4.12 4.06 -1.26
N ASN A 22 4.74 3.44 -2.25
CA ASN A 22 4.60 3.78 -3.67
C ASN A 22 3.83 2.70 -4.42
N PHE A 23 3.34 3.02 -5.62
CA PHE A 23 2.53 2.10 -6.43
C PHE A 23 2.98 2.09 -7.89
N ASP A 24 2.95 0.92 -8.50
CA ASP A 24 3.11 0.74 -9.95
C ASP A 24 1.98 -0.16 -10.50
N PRO A 25 1.13 0.31 -11.43
CA PRO A 25 1.04 1.70 -11.91
C PRO A 25 0.49 2.66 -10.84
N PRO A 26 0.79 3.97 -10.91
CA PRO A 26 0.31 4.97 -9.96
C PRO A 26 -1.16 5.36 -10.13
N PHE A 27 -1.78 4.99 -11.26
CA PHE A 27 -3.21 5.16 -11.52
C PHE A 27 -3.73 3.96 -12.30
N LEU A 28 -4.98 3.60 -12.05
CA LEU A 28 -5.62 2.44 -12.66
C LEU A 28 -6.80 2.84 -13.52
N MET A 29 -6.84 2.29 -14.74
CA MET A 29 -7.96 2.44 -15.65
C MET A 29 -8.44 1.04 -16.06
N LEU A 30 -9.61 0.66 -15.57
CA LEU A 30 -10.20 -0.63 -15.90
C LEU A 30 -10.98 -0.53 -17.21
N MET A 31 -10.79 -1.52 -18.07
CA MET A 31 -11.54 -1.61 -19.33
C MET A 31 -13.04 -1.84 -19.03
N PRO A 32 -13.95 -1.24 -19.81
CA PRO A 32 -15.37 -1.52 -19.69
C PRO A 32 -15.66 -3.02 -19.81
N VAL A 33 -16.47 -3.54 -18.89
CA VAL A 33 -16.91 -4.94 -18.89
C VAL A 33 -18.43 -5.05 -18.81
N PRO A 34 -19.03 -6.15 -19.29
CA PRO A 34 -20.45 -6.41 -19.11
C PRO A 34 -20.84 -6.46 -17.63
N LEU A 35 -22.14 -6.31 -17.36
CA LEU A 35 -22.68 -6.48 -16.02
C LEU A 35 -22.37 -7.88 -15.48
N ASP A 36 -22.13 -7.95 -14.19
CA ASP A 36 -21.80 -9.16 -13.43
C ASP A 36 -20.53 -9.91 -13.87
N VAL A 37 -19.76 -9.35 -14.82
CA VAL A 37 -18.46 -9.87 -15.19
C VAL A 37 -17.40 -9.23 -14.31
N LYS A 38 -16.62 -10.08 -13.62
CA LYS A 38 -15.45 -9.64 -12.85
C LYS A 38 -14.32 -9.31 -13.82
N THR A 39 -13.74 -8.13 -13.68
CA THR A 39 -12.44 -7.78 -14.27
C THR A 39 -11.41 -7.64 -13.15
N GLU A 40 -10.16 -7.98 -13.44
CA GLU A 40 -9.06 -7.97 -12.47
C GLU A 40 -7.79 -7.42 -13.10
N THR A 41 -7.01 -6.73 -12.29
CA THR A 41 -5.70 -6.19 -12.63
C THR A 41 -4.80 -6.30 -11.40
N ALA A 42 -3.50 -6.44 -11.60
CA ALA A 42 -2.53 -6.38 -10.52
C ALA A 42 -1.90 -4.98 -10.44
N ILE A 43 -1.56 -4.57 -9.23
CA ILE A 43 -0.63 -3.47 -8.96
C ILE A 43 0.47 -3.98 -8.05
N SER A 44 1.62 -3.35 -8.17
CA SER A 44 2.76 -3.46 -7.29
C SER A 44 2.68 -2.40 -6.22
N ILE A 45 2.70 -2.80 -4.97
CA ILE A 45 2.87 -1.93 -3.82
C ILE A 45 4.34 -2.01 -3.43
N ILE A 46 5.00 -0.85 -3.40
CA ILE A 46 6.44 -0.70 -3.24
C ILE A 46 6.68 0.06 -1.92
N PRO A 47 6.88 -0.65 -0.80
CA PRO A 47 7.20 -0.02 0.46
C PRO A 47 8.65 0.48 0.45
N GLU A 48 8.91 1.62 1.08
CA GLU A 48 10.24 2.22 1.19
C GLU A 48 10.51 2.65 2.63
N ASP A 49 11.75 2.43 3.07
CA ASP A 49 12.29 2.88 4.36
C ASP A 49 11.53 2.33 5.59
N TYR A 50 10.79 1.23 5.46
CA TYR A 50 10.23 0.51 6.62
C TYR A 50 11.36 -0.22 7.35
N LEU A 51 11.40 -0.06 8.68
CA LEU A 51 12.43 -0.66 9.55
C LEU A 51 11.94 -1.90 10.30
N ARG A 52 10.65 -2.20 10.20
CA ARG A 52 9.96 -3.32 10.87
C ARG A 52 8.88 -3.86 9.94
N GLN A 53 8.45 -5.08 10.23
CA GLN A 53 7.25 -5.61 9.60
C GLN A 53 6.06 -4.72 9.94
N SER A 54 5.25 -4.38 8.94
CA SER A 54 4.03 -3.60 9.07
C SER A 54 2.95 -4.21 8.20
N ARG A 55 1.69 -4.09 8.59
CA ARG A 55 0.57 -4.68 7.86
C ARG A 55 -0.24 -3.61 7.14
N ILE A 56 -0.51 -3.83 5.86
CA ILE A 56 -1.33 -2.93 5.05
C ILE A 56 -2.82 -3.21 5.28
N GLN A 57 -3.57 -2.15 5.53
CA GLN A 57 -5.03 -2.11 5.49
C GLN A 57 -5.47 -1.38 4.22
N VAL A 58 -6.65 -1.75 3.69
CA VAL A 58 -7.16 -1.14 2.47
C VAL A 58 -8.55 -0.55 2.73
N GLU A 59 -8.68 0.74 2.45
CA GLU A 59 -9.96 1.41 2.38
C GLU A 59 -10.39 1.52 0.92
N LEU A 60 -11.50 0.85 0.62
CA LEU A 60 -12.10 0.86 -0.71
C LEU A 60 -13.11 2.01 -0.82
N PRO A 61 -13.22 2.65 -1.99
CA PRO A 61 -14.20 3.69 -2.17
C PRO A 61 -15.61 3.12 -2.19
N GLU A 62 -16.47 3.73 -1.40
CA GLU A 62 -17.91 3.48 -1.37
C GLU A 62 -18.60 4.37 -2.43
N LEU A 63 -19.58 3.81 -3.14
CA LEU A 63 -20.40 4.57 -4.08
C LEU A 63 -21.87 4.54 -3.66
N GLU A 64 -22.48 5.72 -3.57
CA GLU A 64 -23.93 5.88 -3.41
C GLU A 64 -24.61 5.93 -4.78
N LEU A 65 -25.63 5.10 -4.95
CA LEU A 65 -26.43 4.97 -6.17
C LEU A 65 -27.67 5.89 -6.09
N ASP A 66 -28.36 6.06 -7.23
CA ASP A 66 -29.54 6.94 -7.34
C ASP A 66 -30.70 6.54 -6.41
N ASP A 67 -30.78 5.27 -6.02
CA ASP A 67 -31.77 4.75 -5.07
C ASP A 67 -31.35 4.90 -3.59
N GLY A 68 -30.19 5.50 -3.33
CA GLY A 68 -29.59 5.67 -2.01
C GLY A 68 -28.85 4.44 -1.50
N ASP A 69 -28.80 3.36 -2.27
CA ASP A 69 -28.01 2.17 -1.92
C ASP A 69 -26.52 2.48 -2.02
N ARG A 70 -25.74 1.95 -1.07
CA ARG A 70 -24.28 2.07 -1.08
C ARG A 70 -23.62 0.75 -1.46
N ILE A 71 -22.70 0.80 -2.41
CA ILE A 71 -22.03 -0.37 -2.94
C ILE A 71 -20.51 -0.20 -2.95
N TYR A 72 -19.81 -1.34 -2.90
CA TYR A 72 -18.37 -1.44 -3.14
C TYR A 72 -18.15 -2.21 -4.44
N PRO A 73 -18.02 -1.52 -5.59
CA PRO A 73 -17.83 -2.18 -6.88
C PRO A 73 -16.41 -2.74 -7.04
N LEU A 74 -15.49 -2.32 -6.17
CA LEU A 74 -14.10 -2.77 -6.12
C LEU A 74 -13.88 -3.77 -4.98
N SER A 75 -12.94 -4.68 -5.17
CA SER A 75 -12.42 -5.59 -4.15
C SER A 75 -10.92 -5.81 -4.36
N VAL A 76 -10.20 -6.13 -3.30
CA VAL A 76 -8.76 -6.38 -3.33
C VAL A 76 -8.40 -7.77 -2.81
N GLN A 77 -7.35 -8.35 -3.35
CA GLN A 77 -6.77 -9.61 -2.89
C GLN A 77 -5.25 -9.51 -2.88
N PHE A 78 -4.64 -10.11 -1.86
CA PHE A 78 -3.19 -10.18 -1.68
C PHE A 78 -2.78 -11.65 -1.74
N PRO A 79 -2.33 -12.16 -2.90
CA PRO A 79 -2.02 -13.59 -3.07
C PRO A 79 -0.90 -14.04 -2.12
N GLU A 80 0.10 -13.18 -1.90
CA GLU A 80 1.27 -13.44 -1.06
C GLU A 80 1.10 -12.97 0.39
N GLY A 81 -0.04 -12.35 0.72
CA GLY A 81 -0.28 -11.70 2.01
C GLY A 81 -0.10 -10.18 1.96
N GLN A 82 -0.44 -9.53 3.06
CA GLN A 82 -0.56 -8.06 3.15
C GLN A 82 0.46 -7.43 4.11
N ASP A 83 1.47 -8.20 4.50
CA ASP A 83 2.51 -7.79 5.43
C ASP A 83 3.73 -7.29 4.66
N ILE A 84 4.16 -6.06 4.91
CA ILE A 84 5.43 -5.51 4.44
C ILE A 84 6.54 -6.26 5.17
N ALA A 85 7.23 -7.15 4.45
CA ALA A 85 8.35 -7.90 4.96
C ALA A 85 9.68 -7.18 4.70
N LEU A 86 10.65 -7.44 5.58
CA LEU A 86 12.04 -7.07 5.35
C LEU A 86 12.77 -8.25 4.73
N SER A 87 13.44 -8.00 3.61
CA SER A 87 14.34 -8.96 3.00
C SER A 87 15.60 -9.14 3.88
N SER A 88 16.39 -10.17 3.58
CA SER A 88 17.67 -10.41 4.26
C SER A 88 18.72 -9.30 4.06
N ASP A 89 18.59 -8.48 3.01
CA ASP A 89 19.50 -7.36 2.75
C ASP A 89 19.01 -6.02 3.33
N GLY A 90 17.89 -6.04 4.07
CA GLY A 90 17.32 -4.88 4.73
C GLY A 90 16.51 -3.97 3.80
N THR A 91 16.17 -4.44 2.60
CA THR A 91 15.21 -3.78 1.71
C THR A 91 13.78 -4.24 2.03
N ASN A 92 12.79 -3.47 1.59
CA ASN A 92 11.39 -3.83 1.75
C ASN A 92 10.93 -4.63 0.53
N GLU A 93 10.27 -5.76 0.78
CA GLU A 93 9.76 -6.60 -0.30
C GLU A 93 8.50 -5.98 -0.92
N GLU A 94 8.41 -6.07 -2.24
CA GLU A 94 7.23 -5.63 -3.01
C GLU A 94 6.04 -6.57 -2.77
N LEU A 95 4.84 -6.01 -2.72
CA LEU A 95 3.60 -6.75 -2.54
C LEU A 95 2.75 -6.62 -3.80
N ILE A 96 2.20 -7.74 -4.27
CA ILE A 96 1.24 -7.73 -5.37
C ILE A 96 -0.18 -7.64 -4.79
N CYS A 97 -0.95 -6.66 -5.28
CA CYS A 97 -2.35 -6.50 -4.95
C CYS A 97 -3.20 -6.65 -6.21
N HIS A 98 -4.11 -7.62 -6.19
CA HIS A 98 -5.10 -7.80 -7.25
C HIS A 98 -6.33 -6.96 -6.95
N ILE A 99 -6.59 -5.97 -7.79
CA ILE A 99 -7.78 -5.13 -7.74
C ILE A 99 -8.79 -5.67 -8.74
N SER A 100 -10.01 -5.86 -8.27
CA SER A 100 -11.10 -6.43 -9.05
C SER A 100 -12.30 -5.49 -9.06
N PHE A 101 -12.95 -5.37 -10.22
CA PHE A 101 -14.21 -4.64 -10.38
C PHE A 101 -15.32 -5.58 -10.83
N ARG A 102 -16.50 -5.43 -10.23
CA ARG A 102 -17.74 -6.07 -10.66
C ARG A 102 -18.94 -5.23 -10.25
N SER A 103 -19.91 -5.08 -11.16
CA SER A 103 -21.20 -4.47 -10.84
C SER A 103 -22.34 -5.17 -11.55
N SER A 104 -23.48 -5.32 -10.87
CA SER A 104 -24.74 -5.80 -11.46
C SER A 104 -25.57 -4.69 -12.11
N ARG A 105 -25.10 -3.43 -12.04
CA ARG A 105 -25.78 -2.24 -12.56
C ARG A 105 -24.84 -1.44 -13.48
N PRO A 106 -25.34 -0.83 -14.58
CA PRO A 106 -24.53 0.05 -15.41
C PRO A 106 -24.03 1.24 -14.61
N MET A 107 -22.72 1.47 -14.62
CA MET A 107 -22.10 2.57 -13.87
C MET A 107 -20.77 2.99 -14.47
N SER A 108 -20.39 4.24 -14.18
CA SER A 108 -19.04 4.78 -14.35
C SER A 108 -18.56 5.27 -12.99
N PHE A 109 -17.32 4.95 -12.63
CA PHE A 109 -16.81 5.18 -11.29
C PHE A 109 -15.37 5.73 -11.35
N LEU A 110 -15.12 6.76 -10.55
CA LEU A 110 -13.79 7.30 -10.26
C LEU A 110 -13.71 7.52 -8.75
N GLY A 111 -12.66 7.00 -8.12
CA GLY A 111 -12.42 7.22 -6.71
C GLY A 111 -11.04 6.75 -6.30
N ASN A 112 -10.70 7.03 -5.04
CA ASN A 112 -9.41 6.69 -4.46
C ASN A 112 -9.54 5.41 -3.64
N MET A 113 -8.53 4.55 -3.73
CA MET A 113 -8.30 3.47 -2.78
C MET A 113 -7.14 3.90 -1.89
N PHE A 114 -7.27 3.74 -0.59
CA PHE A 114 -6.19 4.04 0.35
C PHE A 114 -5.59 2.75 0.87
N PHE A 115 -4.27 2.66 0.80
CA PHE A 115 -3.48 1.58 1.41
C PHE A 115 -2.75 2.21 2.58
N ILE A 116 -3.09 1.78 3.79
CA ILE A 116 -2.72 2.44 5.04
C ILE A 116 -1.93 1.46 5.88
N ASP A 117 -0.80 1.90 6.43
CA ASP A 117 0.01 1.08 7.34
C ASP A 117 -0.37 1.27 8.82
N GLU A 118 0.31 0.57 9.72
CA GLU A 118 0.06 0.66 11.17
C GLU A 118 0.38 2.05 11.78
N GLU A 119 1.16 2.88 11.10
CA GLU A 119 1.50 4.24 11.50
C GLU A 119 0.59 5.29 10.83
N GLU A 120 -0.46 4.85 10.12
CA GLU A 120 -1.41 5.67 9.37
C GLU A 120 -0.74 6.49 8.24
N ASN A 121 0.34 5.98 7.63
CA ASN A 121 0.93 6.56 6.41
C ASN A 121 0.13 6.24 5.15
#